data_AF-A0A4Q1KL92-F1
#
_entry.id   AF-A0A4Q1KL92-F1
#
_cell.length_a   1.000
_cell.length_b   1.000
_cell.length_c   1.000
_cell.angle_alpha   90.00
_cell.angle_beta   90.00
_cell.angle_gamma   90.00
#
_symmetry.space_group_name_H-M   'P 1'
#
loop_
_entity.id
_entity.type
_entity.pdbx_description
1 polymer ?
#
loop_
_entity_poly.entity_id
_entity_poly.type
_entity_poly.pdbx_seq_one_letter_code
_entity_poly.pdbx_strand_id
1 'polypeptide(L)'
;MPEHASHLPGTGRSAGEEPPKGFSIAGECTVAKLLEKVGAKTDEDLNDRFGISYNTWRKLIAGKPVRLALLSRLERRLGLDEA
;
A
#
# COMPACT_ATOMS: atom_id res chain seq x y z
N MET A 1 -29.52 -41.87 3.71
CA MET A 1 -29.34 -40.78 4.70
C MET A 1 -27.91 -40.88 5.22
N PRO A 2 -27.21 -39.75 5.44
CA PRO A 2 -26.04 -39.25 4.68
C PRO A 2 -24.71 -39.78 5.28
N GLU A 3 -23.49 -39.47 4.82
CA GLU A 3 -22.76 -38.23 5.10
C GLU A 3 -21.57 -38.05 4.13
N HIS A 4 -21.75 -37.08 3.24
CA HIS A 4 -20.83 -36.02 2.84
C HIS A 4 -19.30 -36.22 3.04
N ALA A 5 -18.64 -36.39 1.89
CA ALA A 5 -17.44 -35.65 1.46
C ALA A 5 -16.66 -34.90 2.55
N SER A 6 -15.58 -35.53 3.02
CA SER A 6 -14.56 -34.88 3.84
C SER A 6 -13.21 -34.94 3.13
N HIS A 7 -12.91 -33.94 2.31
CA HIS A 7 -11.56 -33.40 2.21
C HIS A 7 -11.56 -32.03 1.51
N LEU A 8 -11.80 -30.98 2.29
CA LEU A 8 -11.17 -29.69 2.01
C LEU A 8 -9.90 -29.65 2.88
N PRO A 9 -8.69 -29.54 2.32
CA PRO A 9 -7.57 -29.11 3.13
C PRO A 9 -7.79 -27.63 3.44
N GLY A 10 -8.26 -27.38 4.65
CA GLY A 10 -8.22 -26.07 5.26
C GLY A 10 -6.80 -25.54 5.17
N THR A 11 -6.63 -24.42 4.47
CA THR A 11 -5.39 -23.66 4.48
C THR A 11 -5.19 -23.14 5.90
N GLY A 12 -4.46 -23.92 6.69
CA GLY A 12 -3.99 -23.54 8.01
C GLY A 12 -3.16 -22.27 7.90
N ARG A 13 -3.74 -21.16 8.35
CA ARG A 13 -3.04 -19.89 8.50
C ARG A 13 -2.32 -19.93 9.84
N SER A 14 -1.10 -20.47 9.84
CA SER A 14 -0.21 -20.43 11.00
C SER A 14 0.19 -18.98 11.31
N ALA A 15 0.06 -18.64 12.59
CA ALA A 15 0.47 -17.40 13.20
C ALA A 15 2.01 -17.28 13.22
N GLY A 16 2.55 -16.58 12.24
CA GLY A 16 3.69 -15.69 12.42
C GLY A 16 3.16 -14.32 12.03
N GLU A 17 3.08 -13.37 12.97
CA GLU A 17 2.54 -12.04 12.71
C GLU A 17 3.59 -11.19 11.98
N GLU A 18 3.97 -11.65 10.78
CA GLU A 18 4.55 -10.80 9.77
C GLU A 18 3.45 -9.85 9.29
N PRO A 19 3.74 -8.55 9.08
CA PRO A 19 2.77 -7.64 8.49
C PRO A 19 2.22 -8.30 7.22
N PRO A 20 0.89 -8.30 7.01
CA PRO A 20 0.28 -9.06 5.92
C PRO A 20 1.02 -8.76 4.62
N LYS A 21 1.58 -9.81 3.99
CA LYS A 21 2.39 -9.70 2.77
C LYS A 21 1.75 -8.68 1.83
N GLY A 22 2.49 -7.60 1.58
CA GLY A 22 2.04 -6.52 0.71
C GLY A 22 1.59 -5.24 1.42
N PHE A 23 2.05 -4.94 2.63
CA PHE A 23 2.03 -3.59 3.19
C PHE A 23 3.42 -3.14 3.65
N SER A 24 3.81 -1.92 3.30
CA SER A 24 5.07 -1.28 3.70
C SER A 24 4.85 0.17 4.08
N ILE A 25 5.70 0.68 4.96
CA ILE A 25 5.75 2.11 5.30
C ILE A 25 6.55 2.82 4.20
N ALA A 26 6.11 4.00 3.79
CA ALA A 26 6.86 4.81 2.84
C ALA A 26 8.17 5.30 3.47
N GLY A 27 9.28 5.14 2.75
CA GLY A 27 10.55 5.70 3.18
C GLY A 27 10.49 7.22 3.23
N GLU A 28 11.33 7.83 4.05
CA GLU A 28 11.39 9.29 4.22
C GLU A 28 11.64 10.02 2.89
N CYS A 29 12.48 9.46 2.01
CA CYS A 29 12.71 9.99 0.65
C CYS A 29 11.43 9.98 -0.21
N THR A 30 10.63 8.91 -0.10
CA THR A 30 9.36 8.77 -0.82
C THR A 30 8.35 9.80 -0.33
N VAL A 31 8.26 9.99 0.99
CA VAL A 31 7.38 11.01 1.57
C VAL A 31 7.85 12.43 1.23
N ALA A 32 9.16 12.70 1.28
CA ALA A 32 9.72 14.01 0.93
C ALA A 32 9.41 14.39 -0.52
N LYS A 33 9.74 13.53 -1.50
CA LYS A 33 9.42 13.78 -2.92
C LYS A 33 7.92 13.89 -3.17
N LEU A 34 7.10 13.11 -2.45
CA LEU A 34 5.65 13.24 -2.52
C LEU A 34 5.20 14.63 -2.06
N LEU A 35 5.70 15.11 -0.93
CA LEU A 35 5.37 16.44 -0.41
C LEU A 35 5.86 17.57 -1.32
N GLU A 36 7.02 17.41 -1.97
CA GLU A 36 7.51 18.38 -2.96
C GLU A 36 6.64 18.45 -4.21
N LYS A 37 6.09 17.32 -4.67
CA LYS A 37 5.26 17.25 -5.89
C LYS A 37 3.78 17.49 -5.64
N VAL A 38 3.30 17.29 -4.41
CA VAL A 38 1.91 17.57 -4.01
C VAL A 38 1.74 19.08 -3.89
N GLY A 39 1.10 19.68 -4.88
CA GLY A 39 0.71 21.09 -4.84
C GLY A 39 -0.61 21.28 -4.09
N ALA A 40 -1.67 20.62 -4.56
CA ALA A 40 -3.00 20.69 -3.95
C ALA A 40 -3.29 19.40 -3.17
N LYS A 41 -3.69 19.54 -1.90
CA LYS A 41 -4.07 18.40 -1.04
C LYS A 41 -5.52 17.99 -1.25
N THR A 42 -5.97 17.98 -2.50
CA THR A 42 -7.33 17.57 -2.89
C THR A 42 -7.30 16.11 -3.34
N ASP A 43 -8.40 15.39 -3.12
CA ASP A 43 -8.49 13.99 -3.53
C ASP A 43 -8.34 13.84 -5.06
N GLU A 44 -8.90 14.77 -5.82
CA GLU A 44 -8.79 14.82 -7.29
C GLU A 44 -7.34 15.00 -7.77
N ASP A 45 -6.58 15.97 -7.24
CA ASP A 45 -5.18 16.18 -7.64
C ASP A 45 -4.29 15.01 -7.22
N LEU A 46 -4.54 14.45 -6.03
CA LEU A 46 -3.82 13.27 -5.55
C LEU A 46 -4.12 12.02 -6.38
N ASN A 47 -5.38 11.83 -6.79
CA ASN A 47 -5.79 10.70 -7.62
C ASN A 47 -5.26 10.85 -9.05
N ASP A 48 -5.37 12.04 -9.64
CA ASP A 48 -4.89 12.33 -10.99
C ASP A 48 -3.36 12.15 -11.08
N ARG A 49 -2.62 12.88 -10.24
CA ARG A 49 -1.14 12.88 -10.27
C ARG A 49 -0.52 11.59 -9.76
N PHE A 50 -1.02 11.07 -8.64
CA PHE A 50 -0.35 9.97 -7.92
C PHE A 50 -1.17 8.67 -7.88
N GLY A 51 -2.46 8.69 -8.23
CA GLY A 51 -3.33 7.52 -8.17
C GLY A 51 -3.65 7.11 -6.74
N ILE A 52 -3.58 8.04 -5.79
CA ILE A 52 -3.85 7.79 -4.37
C ILE A 52 -4.96 8.71 -3.87
N SER A 53 -5.83 8.19 -3.01
CA SER A 53 -6.81 9.03 -2.31
C SER A 53 -6.15 9.84 -1.19
N TYR A 54 -6.82 10.90 -0.76
CA TYR A 54 -6.40 11.72 0.38
C TYR A 54 -6.15 10.89 1.66
N ASN A 55 -6.95 9.85 1.91
CA ASN A 55 -6.76 8.94 3.04
C ASN A 55 -5.41 8.19 2.99
N THR A 56 -4.97 7.80 1.79
CA THR A 56 -3.68 7.14 1.59
C THR A 56 -2.55 8.14 1.73
N TRP A 57 -2.67 9.33 1.15
CA TRP A 57 -1.71 10.41 1.35
C TRP A 57 -1.52 10.73 2.85
N ARG A 58 -2.62 10.87 3.60
CA ARG A 58 -2.58 11.07 5.05
C ARG A 58 -1.88 9.92 5.77
N LYS A 59 -2.06 8.66 5.33
CA LYS A 59 -1.35 7.51 5.90
C LYS A 59 0.15 7.58 5.63
N LEU A 60 0.56 7.93 4.42
CA LEU A 60 1.96 8.05 4.01
C LEU A 60 2.70 9.10 4.88
N ILE A 61 2.15 10.30 5.00
CA ILE A 61 2.75 11.37 5.84
C ILE A 61 2.75 11.05 7.33
N ALA A 62 1.81 10.21 7.78
CA ALA A 62 1.71 9.77 9.17
C ALA A 62 2.57 8.54 9.47
N GLY A 63 3.38 8.06 8.52
CA GLY A 63 4.21 6.87 8.67
C GLY A 63 3.40 5.58 8.82
N LYS A 64 2.15 5.56 8.38
CA LYS A 64 1.29 4.37 8.46
C LYS A 64 1.58 3.41 7.31
N PRO A 65 1.51 2.10 7.55
CA PRO A 65 1.72 1.11 6.50
C PRO A 65 0.62 1.21 5.42
N VAL A 66 1.05 1.23 4.16
CA VAL A 66 0.22 1.24 2.96
C VAL A 66 0.52 0.01 2.11
N ARG A 67 -0.34 -0.33 1.14
CA ARG A 67 -0.09 -1.50 0.29
C ARG A 67 1.24 -1.36 -0.46
N LEU A 68 2.08 -2.38 -0.43
CA LEU A 68 3.37 -2.44 -1.14
C LEU A 68 3.18 -2.18 -2.64
N ALA A 69 2.18 -2.79 -3.26
CA ALA A 69 1.87 -2.54 -4.67
C ALA A 69 1.49 -1.08 -4.96
N LEU A 70 0.87 -0.39 -3.99
CA LEU A 70 0.59 1.04 -4.10
C LEU A 70 1.87 1.84 -3.91
N LEU A 71 2.70 1.48 -2.94
CA LEU A 71 3.98 2.13 -2.67
C LEU A 71 4.93 2.03 -3.86
N SER A 72 5.13 0.83 -4.42
CA SER A 72 5.98 0.64 -5.60
C SER A 72 5.48 1.42 -6.82
N ARG A 73 4.16 1.52 -7.03
CA ARG A 73 3.59 2.37 -8.09
C ARG A 73 3.84 3.85 -7.82
N LEU A 74 3.72 4.28 -6.57
CA LEU A 74 3.98 5.64 -6.15
C LEU A 74 5.45 6.00 -6.36
N GLU A 75 6.37 5.14 -5.92
CA GLU A 75 7.81 5.31 -6.09
C GLU A 75 8.20 5.42 -7.57
N ARG A 76 7.62 4.58 -8.44
CA ARG A 76 7.77 4.70 -9.89
C ARG A 76 7.26 6.04 -10.43
N ARG A 77 6.09 6.51 -10.00
CA ARG A 77 5.56 7.84 -10.41
C ARG A 77 6.41 9.00 -9.90
N LEU A 78 7.04 8.84 -8.73
CA LEU A 78 7.95 9.83 -8.15
C LEU A 78 9.36 9.78 -8.76
N GLY A 79 9.65 8.84 -9.65
CA GLY A 79 10.99 8.62 -10.19
C GLY A 79 11.98 8.25 -9.08
N LEU A 80 11.55 7.37 -8.18
CA LEU A 80 12.36 6.75 -7.12
C LEU A 80 12.68 5.28 -7.41
N ASP A 81 12.23 4.77 -8.55
CA ASP A 81 12.65 3.49 -9.10
C ASP A 81 14.11 3.63 -9.53
N GLU A 82 15.03 3.46 -8.58
CA GLU A 82 16.46 3.28 -8.89
C GLU A 82 16.58 1.98 -9.70
N ALA A 83 17.07 2.11 -10.93
CA ALA A 83 17.33 1.01 -11.86
C ALA A 83 18.43 0.06 -11.36
#